data_AF-A0A2T6ADJ7-F1
#
_entry.id   AF-A0A2T6ADJ7-F1
#
_cell.length_a   1.000
_cell.length_b   1.000
_cell.length_c   1.000
_cell.angle_alpha   90.00
_cell.angle_beta   90.00
_cell.angle_gamma   90.00
#
_symmetry.space_group_name_H-M   'P 1'
#
loop_
_entity.id
_entity.type
_entity.pdbx_description
1 polymer ?
#
loop_
_entity_poly.entity_id
_entity_poly.type
_entity_poly.pdbx_seq_one_letter_code
_entity_poly.pdbx_strand_id
1 'polypeptide(L)'
;MTEDELAAFDQVLKRYGIENRNDGLRALMHAADGLFVTDAELKDELHSHRVALNRIGNNISQIAKRLNEAKLKGLMPPIHQDDMTQIRGLAGMVMTFGDQLQGMILQRRNGLALRVSDALRAFGNGSQ
;
A
#
# COMPACT_ATOMS: atom_id res chain seq x y z
N MET A 1 2.30 25.36 -8.89
CA MET A 1 3.40 24.72 -9.63
C MET A 1 4.53 25.69 -9.71
N THR A 2 5.74 25.25 -9.41
CA THR A 2 6.96 26.04 -9.60
C THR A 2 7.37 26.03 -11.07
N GLU A 3 8.25 26.95 -11.46
CA GLU A 3 8.76 27.04 -12.84
C GLU A 3 9.59 25.80 -13.22
N ASP A 4 10.30 25.22 -12.25
CA ASP A 4 11.02 23.95 -12.39
C ASP A 4 10.06 22.77 -12.61
N GLU A 5 8.93 22.73 -11.88
CA GLU A 5 7.90 21.70 -12.07
C GLU A 5 7.28 21.77 -13.47
N LEU A 6 7.08 22.99 -14.01
CA LEU A 6 6.55 23.20 -15.36
C LEU A 6 7.57 22.79 -16.44
N ALA A 7 8.85 23.09 -16.24
CA ALA A 7 9.91 22.68 -17.16
C ALA A 7 10.11 21.15 -17.16
N ALA A 8 10.02 20.52 -15.99
CA ALA A 8 10.06 19.06 -15.87
C ALA A 8 8.85 18.40 -16.56
N PHE A 9 7.66 18.98 -16.41
CA PHE A 9 6.46 18.52 -17.09
C PHE A 9 6.59 18.58 -18.62
N ASP A 10 7.11 19.69 -19.17
CA ASP A 10 7.36 19.82 -20.60
C ASP A 10 8.37 18.82 -21.14
N GLN A 11 9.43 18.54 -20.38
CA GLN A 11 10.39 17.51 -20.77
C GLN A 11 9.73 16.13 -20.87
N VAL A 12 8.81 15.82 -19.97
CA VAL A 12 8.07 14.56 -20.00
C VAL A 12 7.19 14.52 -21.25
N LEU A 13 6.40 15.56 -21.53
CA LEU A 13 5.53 15.61 -22.72
C LEU A 13 6.31 15.47 -24.04
N LYS A 14 7.46 16.15 -24.14
CA LYS A 14 8.35 16.05 -25.32
C LYS A 14 8.88 14.63 -25.55
N ARG A 15 9.17 13.86 -24.50
CA ARG A 15 9.62 12.45 -24.62
C ARG A 15 8.57 11.55 -25.26
N TYR A 16 7.29 11.93 -25.20
CA TYR A 16 6.18 11.20 -25.79
C TYR A 16 5.65 11.85 -27.08
N GLY A 17 6.36 12.84 -27.65
CA GLY A 17 5.95 13.50 -28.89
C GLY A 17 4.75 14.46 -28.74
N ILE A 18 4.43 14.87 -27.51
CA ILE A 18 3.31 15.77 -27.22
C ILE A 18 3.83 17.21 -27.16
N GLU A 19 3.47 18.02 -28.15
CA GLU A 19 3.98 19.40 -28.29
C GLU A 19 3.20 20.42 -27.46
N ASN A 20 1.95 20.12 -27.11
CA ASN A 20 1.05 21.04 -26.42
C ASN A 20 0.70 20.53 -25.01
N ARG A 21 0.94 21.39 -24.01
CA ARG A 21 0.61 21.13 -22.60
C ARG A 21 -0.87 20.79 -22.39
N ASN A 22 -1.79 21.45 -23.09
CA ASN A 22 -3.23 21.19 -22.95
C ASN A 22 -3.61 19.80 -23.44
N ASP A 23 -2.97 19.31 -24.49
CA ASP A 23 -3.22 17.98 -25.03
C ASP A 23 -2.58 16.90 -24.14
N GLY A 24 -1.41 17.17 -23.58
CA GLY A 24 -0.81 16.36 -22.53
C GLY A 24 -1.67 16.28 -21.27
N LEU A 25 -2.27 17.39 -20.84
CA LEU A 25 -3.18 17.43 -19.69
C LEU A 25 -4.46 16.62 -19.98
N ARG A 26 -5.02 16.75 -21.18
CA ARG A 26 -6.22 16.01 -21.61
C ARG A 26 -5.95 14.50 -21.69
N ALA A 27 -4.80 14.09 -22.20
CA ALA A 27 -4.36 12.70 -22.22
C ALA A 27 -4.20 12.13 -20.79
N LEU A 28 -3.62 12.92 -19.87
CA LEU A 28 -3.51 12.54 -18.47
C LEU A 28 -4.87 12.46 -17.77
N MET A 29 -5.80 13.37 -18.08
CA MET A 29 -7.16 13.35 -17.53
C MET A 29 -7.96 12.13 -18.02
N HIS A 30 -7.88 11.79 -19.31
CA HIS A 30 -8.50 10.57 -19.85
C HIS A 30 -7.85 9.30 -19.32
N ALA A 31 -6.53 9.28 -19.20
CA ALA A 31 -5.82 8.17 -18.55
C ALA A 31 -6.22 8.05 -17.07
N ALA A 32 -6.52 9.17 -16.41
CA ALA A 32 -6.95 9.22 -15.02
C ALA A 32 -8.41 8.82 -14.80
N ASP A 33 -9.23 8.85 -15.86
CA ASP A 33 -10.60 8.34 -15.85
C ASP A 33 -10.58 6.79 -15.78
N GLY A 34 -10.56 6.28 -14.55
CA GLY A 34 -10.30 4.87 -14.22
C GLY A 34 -9.10 4.63 -13.30
N LEU A 35 -8.16 5.59 -13.18
CA LEU A 35 -7.09 5.55 -12.17
C LEU A 35 -7.60 5.80 -10.75
N PHE A 36 -8.73 6.51 -10.62
CA PHE A 36 -9.39 6.77 -9.33
C PHE A 36 -10.32 5.63 -8.87
N VAL A 37 -10.50 4.57 -9.67
CA VAL A 37 -11.32 3.39 -9.30
C VAL A 37 -10.52 2.37 -8.47
N THR A 38 -9.22 2.58 -8.29
CA THR A 38 -8.39 1.70 -7.45
C THR A 38 -8.52 2.05 -5.98
N ASP A 39 -9.41 1.36 -5.27
CA ASP A 39 -9.21 1.10 -3.84
C ASP A 39 -10.03 -0.08 -3.30
N ALA A 40 -10.99 -0.68 -4.03
CA ALA A 40 -11.81 -1.77 -3.46
C ALA A 40 -10.98 -3.01 -3.06
N GLU A 41 -10.18 -3.56 -3.96
CA GLU A 41 -9.36 -4.76 -3.69
C GLU A 41 -8.26 -4.50 -2.66
N LEU A 42 -7.56 -3.37 -2.78
CA LEU A 42 -6.55 -2.94 -1.80
C LEU A 42 -7.18 -2.72 -0.42
N LYS A 43 -8.36 -2.09 -0.36
CA LYS A 43 -9.10 -1.87 0.88
C LYS A 43 -9.54 -3.19 1.49
N ASP A 44 -9.99 -4.16 0.69
CA ASP A 44 -10.40 -5.48 1.18
C ASP A 44 -9.21 -6.28 1.72
N GLU A 45 -8.06 -6.24 1.04
CA GLU A 45 -6.83 -6.89 1.47
C GLU A 45 -6.26 -6.23 2.75
N LEU A 46 -6.16 -4.90 2.79
CA LEU A 46 -5.78 -4.14 3.99
C LEU A 46 -6.78 -4.38 5.14
N HIS A 47 -8.07 -4.52 4.84
CA HIS A 47 -9.09 -4.83 5.83
C HIS A 47 -8.87 -6.22 6.43
N SER A 48 -8.59 -7.22 5.60
CA SER A 48 -8.26 -8.58 6.02
C SER A 48 -7.03 -8.61 6.94
N HIS A 49 -5.94 -7.92 6.54
CA HIS A 49 -4.74 -7.79 7.36
C HIS A 49 -5.01 -7.09 8.69
N ARG A 50 -5.80 -6.01 8.68
CA ARG A 50 -6.23 -5.30 9.90
C ARG A 50 -7.03 -6.21 10.85
N VAL A 51 -7.92 -7.04 10.32
CA VAL A 51 -8.68 -8.01 11.13
C VAL A 51 -7.75 -9.03 11.77
N ALA A 52 -6.78 -9.56 11.01
CA ALA A 52 -5.80 -10.50 11.52
C ALA A 52 -4.92 -9.89 12.62
N LEU A 53 -4.43 -8.66 12.43
CA LEU A 53 -3.67 -7.89 13.43
C LEU A 53 -4.47 -7.67 14.72
N ASN A 54 -5.75 -7.29 14.60
CA ASN A 54 -6.62 -7.11 15.78
C ASN A 54 -6.79 -8.41 16.58
N ARG A 55 -6.94 -9.55 15.91
CA ARG A 55 -7.08 -10.85 16.58
C ARG A 55 -5.81 -11.19 17.37
N ILE A 56 -4.64 -11.02 16.78
CA ILE A 56 -3.37 -11.28 17.48
C ILE A 56 -3.16 -10.28 18.62
N GLY A 57 -3.41 -8.98 18.41
CA GLY A 57 -3.28 -7.96 19.46
C GLY A 57 -4.17 -8.23 20.67
N ASN A 58 -5.40 -8.72 20.45
CA ASN A 58 -6.30 -9.15 21.51
C ASN A 58 -5.74 -10.35 22.30
N ASN A 59 -5.19 -11.35 21.61
CA ASN A 59 -4.59 -12.52 22.27
C ASN A 59 -3.38 -12.11 23.14
N ILE A 60 -2.52 -11.22 22.64
CA ILE A 60 -1.37 -10.70 23.39
C ILE A 60 -1.81 -9.89 24.62
N SER A 61 -2.85 -9.08 24.48
CA SER A 61 -3.40 -8.29 25.59
C SER A 61 -3.97 -9.20 26.68
N GLN A 62 -4.62 -10.31 26.30
CA GLN A 62 -5.11 -11.31 27.24
C GLN A 62 -3.98 -12.05 27.96
N ILE A 63 -2.91 -12.42 27.24
CA ILE A 63 -1.71 -13.01 27.84
C ILE A 63 -1.11 -12.04 28.87
N ALA A 64 -0.90 -10.78 28.49
CA ALA A 64 -0.35 -9.76 29.39
C ALA A 64 -1.21 -9.57 30.64
N LYS A 65 -2.54 -9.49 30.48
CA LYS A 65 -3.49 -9.37 31.60
C LYS A 65 -3.40 -10.58 32.54
N ARG A 66 -3.41 -11.80 31.98
CA ARG A 66 -3.32 -13.04 32.77
C ARG A 66 -2.00 -13.13 33.55
N LEU A 67 -0.88 -12.77 32.92
CA LEU A 67 0.43 -12.77 33.58
C LEU A 67 0.49 -11.72 34.71
N ASN A 68 -0.09 -10.54 34.48
CA ASN A 68 -0.19 -9.50 35.52
C ASN A 68 -1.06 -9.94 36.70
N GLU A 69 -2.20 -10.59 36.45
CA GLU A 69 -3.07 -11.11 37.51
C GLU A 69 -2.41 -12.21 38.34
N ALA A 70 -1.65 -13.12 37.71
CA ALA A 70 -0.88 -14.14 38.40
C ALA A 70 0.19 -13.50 39.31
N LYS A 71 0.93 -12.53 38.79
CA LYS A 71 1.92 -11.76 39.55
C LYS A 71 1.31 -11.04 40.75
N LEU A 72 0.16 -10.38 40.56
CA LEU A 72 -0.56 -9.68 41.65
C LEU A 72 -1.05 -10.63 42.75
N LYS A 73 -1.37 -11.87 42.40
CA LYS A 73 -1.76 -12.92 43.36
C LYS A 73 -0.56 -13.63 44.03
N GLY A 74 0.68 -13.20 43.73
CA GLY A 74 1.90 -13.85 44.23
C GLY A 74 2.14 -15.23 43.62
N LEU A 75 1.44 -15.57 42.54
CA LEU A 75 1.60 -16.83 41.83
C LEU A 75 2.68 -16.70 40.75
N MET A 76 3.38 -17.80 40.46
CA MET A 76 4.25 -17.86 39.29
C MET A 76 3.41 -17.64 38.02
N PRO A 77 3.75 -16.66 37.16
CA PRO A 77 2.99 -16.40 35.94
C PRO A 77 3.04 -17.62 35.00
N PRO A 78 1.91 -18.27 34.68
CA PRO A 78 1.93 -19.44 33.82
C PRO A 78 2.00 -18.99 32.36
N ILE A 79 3.18 -19.09 31.77
CA ILE A 79 3.39 -18.93 30.32
C ILE A 79 3.19 -20.30 29.67
N HIS A 80 2.20 -20.41 28.79
CA HIS A 80 1.92 -21.65 28.07
C HIS A 80 2.63 -21.66 26.72
N GLN A 81 2.81 -22.85 26.15
CA GLN A 81 3.42 -23.01 24.82
C GLN A 81 2.60 -22.30 23.73
N ASP A 82 1.28 -22.22 23.90
CA ASP A 82 0.38 -21.46 23.02
C ASP A 82 0.64 -19.96 23.09
N ASP A 83 0.97 -19.43 24.27
CA ASP A 83 1.29 -18.00 24.46
C ASP A 83 2.55 -17.61 23.67
N MET A 84 3.57 -18.47 23.75
CA MET A 84 4.81 -18.30 22.98
C MET A 84 4.60 -18.46 21.48
N THR A 85 3.60 -19.24 21.07
CA THR A 85 3.20 -19.39 19.67
C THR A 85 2.48 -18.14 19.16
N GLN A 86 1.59 -17.55 19.96
CA GLN A 86 0.93 -16.27 19.65
C GLN A 86 1.92 -15.11 19.55
N ILE A 87 2.87 -15.02 20.49
CA ILE A 87 3.93 -13.98 20.49
C ILE A 87 4.83 -14.11 19.25
N ARG A 88 5.26 -15.32 18.91
CA ARG A 88 6.04 -15.57 17.68
C ARG A 88 5.22 -15.32 16.41
N GLY A 89 3.93 -15.66 16.44
CA GLY A 89 2.98 -15.37 15.36
C GLY A 89 2.84 -13.87 15.08
N LEU A 90 2.82 -13.02 16.11
CA LEU A 90 2.82 -11.57 15.95
C LEU A 90 4.10 -11.08 15.24
N ALA A 91 5.28 -11.53 15.70
CA ALA A 91 6.55 -11.13 15.11
C ALA A 91 6.65 -11.54 13.63
N GLY A 92 6.20 -12.76 13.29
CA GLY A 92 6.15 -13.24 11.91
C GLY A 92 5.17 -12.46 11.03
N MET A 93 3.99 -12.13 11.57
CA MET A 93 3.00 -11.33 10.84
C MET A 93 3.51 -9.91 10.56
N VAL A 94 4.18 -9.26 11.52
CA VAL A 94 4.74 -7.90 11.33
C VAL A 94 5.80 -7.88 10.23
N MET A 95 6.69 -8.88 10.19
CA MET A 95 7.68 -9.00 9.11
C MET A 95 7.02 -9.24 7.75
N THR A 96 6.10 -10.20 7.68
CA THR A 96 5.42 -10.57 6.43
C THR A 96 4.56 -9.42 5.88
N PHE A 97 3.89 -8.67 6.76
CA PHE A 97 3.06 -7.54 6.38
C PHE A 97 3.88 -6.38 5.81
N GLY A 98 5.07 -6.13 6.34
CA GLY A 98 5.99 -5.13 5.78
C GLY A 98 6.36 -5.43 4.33
N ASP A 99 6.75 -6.67 4.05
CA ASP A 99 7.13 -7.12 2.71
C ASP A 99 5.93 -7.10 1.73
N GLN A 100 4.76 -7.56 2.18
CA GLN A 100 3.53 -7.56 1.38
C GLN A 100 3.08 -6.14 1.05
N LEU A 101 3.04 -5.23 2.03
CA LEU A 101 2.70 -3.83 1.79
C LEU A 101 3.66 -3.16 0.82
N GLN A 102 4.97 -3.40 0.96
CA GLN A 102 5.97 -2.84 0.07
C GLN A 102 5.79 -3.38 -1.36
N GLY A 103 5.55 -4.68 -1.51
CA GLY A 103 5.24 -5.31 -2.80
C GLY A 103 4.01 -4.70 -3.48
N MET A 104 2.93 -4.51 -2.72
CA MET A 104 1.69 -3.91 -3.21
C MET A 104 1.89 -2.45 -3.65
N ILE A 105 2.62 -1.65 -2.86
CA ILE A 105 2.94 -0.25 -3.19
C ILE A 105 3.78 -0.19 -4.48
N LEU A 106 4.79 -1.04 -4.60
CA LEU A 106 5.66 -1.08 -5.78
C LEU A 106 4.91 -1.55 -7.03
N GLN A 107 4.11 -2.60 -6.93
CA GLN A 107 3.29 -3.11 -8.03
C GLN A 107 2.30 -2.05 -8.50
N ARG A 108 1.65 -1.32 -7.58
CA ARG A 108 0.74 -0.21 -7.92
C ARG A 108 1.50 0.91 -8.62
N ARG A 109 2.64 1.35 -8.08
CA ARG A 109 3.46 2.41 -8.70
C ARG A 109 3.88 2.03 -10.11
N ASN A 110 4.29 0.78 -10.33
CA ASN A 110 4.70 0.28 -11.64
C ASN A 110 3.52 0.18 -12.61
N GLY A 111 2.36 -0.32 -12.15
CA GLY A 111 1.14 -0.37 -12.97
C GLY A 111 0.64 1.01 -13.39
N LEU A 112 0.69 1.99 -12.48
CA LEU A 112 0.39 3.39 -12.77
C LEU A 112 1.36 3.98 -13.79
N ALA A 113 2.66 3.77 -13.60
CA ALA A 113 3.68 4.26 -14.51
C ALA A 113 3.50 3.68 -15.92
N LEU A 114 3.24 2.38 -16.04
CA LEU A 114 2.98 1.72 -17.33
C LEU A 114 1.75 2.30 -18.04
N ARG A 115 0.61 2.42 -17.33
CA ARG A 115 -0.63 2.95 -17.92
C ARG A 115 -0.50 4.42 -18.35
N VAL A 116 0.20 5.24 -17.56
CA VAL A 116 0.49 6.63 -17.93
C VAL A 116 1.41 6.69 -19.15
N SER A 117 2.47 5.87 -19.18
CA SER A 117 3.37 5.77 -20.33
C SER A 117 2.65 5.30 -21.60
N ASP A 118 1.76 4.32 -21.49
CA ASP A 118 0.96 3.79 -22.61
C ASP A 118 -0.03 4.84 -23.13
N ALA A 119 -0.71 5.56 -22.24
CA ALA A 119 -1.63 6.62 -22.63
C ALA A 119 -0.91 7.78 -23.34
N LEU A 120 0.25 8.20 -22.81
CA LEU A 120 1.06 9.25 -23.45
C LEU A 120 1.62 8.79 -24.81
N ARG A 121 2.00 7.51 -24.94
CA ARG A 121 2.48 6.93 -26.20
C ARG A 121 1.36 6.76 -27.23
N ALA A 122 0.17 6.32 -26.82
CA ALA A 122 -0.99 6.19 -27.71
C ALA A 122 -1.38 7.55 -28.32
N PHE A 123 -1.35 8.61 -27.50
CA PHE A 123 -1.56 9.98 -27.95
C PHE A 123 -0.48 10.47 -28.92
N GLY A 124 0.80 10.25 -28.59
CA GLY A 124 1.93 10.63 -29.45
C GLY A 124 1.95 9.91 -30.80
N ASN A 125 1.36 8.71 -30.87
CA ASN A 125 1.25 7.92 -32.09
C ASN A 125 -0.02 8.25 -32.92
N GLY A 126 -0.82 9.25 -32.51
CA GLY A 126 -2.00 9.70 -33.26
C GLY A 126 -3.19 8.74 -33.25
N SER A 127 -3.23 7.79 -32.30
CA SER A 127 -4.41 6.92 -32.12
C SER A 127 -5.43 7.66 -31.26
N GLN A 128 -6.50 8.17 -31.89
CA GLN A 128 -7.67 8.74 -31.22
C GLN A 128 -8.52 7.66 -30.55
#